data_AF-U6R7H2-F1
#
_entry.id   AF-U6R7H2-F1
#
_cell.length_a   1.000
_cell.length_b   1.000
_cell.length_c   1.000
_cell.angle_alpha   90.00
_cell.angle_beta   90.00
_cell.angle_gamma   90.00
#
_symmetry.space_group_name_H-M   'P 1'
#
loop_
_entity.id
_entity.type
_entity.pdbx_description
1 polymer ?
#
loop_
_entity_poly.entity_id
_entity_poly.type
_entity_poly.pdbx_seq_one_letter_code
_entity_poly.pdbx_strand_id
1 'polypeptide(L)' 'SKKVQNAARNFSAVTKMALTILKNDKVTKGSMNLKRLKAGWDEKYLSTLLQDSAF' A
#
# COMPACT_ATOMS: atom_id res chain seq x y z
N SER A 1 -3.38 -20.71 -18.09
CA SER A 1 -3.72 -21.07 -16.69
C SER A 1 -4.55 -19.96 -16.05
N LYS A 2 -5.55 -20.30 -15.23
CA LYS A 2 -6.43 -19.33 -14.52
C LYS A 2 -5.65 -18.26 -13.74
N LYS A 3 -4.44 -18.60 -13.28
CA LYS A 3 -3.50 -17.68 -12.60
C LYS A 3 -3.13 -16.46 -13.46
N VAL A 4 -2.86 -16.67 -14.75
CA VAL A 4 -2.45 -15.61 -15.69
C VAL A 4 -3.65 -14.73 -16.07
N GLN A 5 -4.82 -15.33 -16.26
CA GLN A 5 -6.06 -14.59 -16.58
C GLN A 5 -6.51 -13.66 -15.45
N ASN A 6 -6.31 -14.08 -14.19
CA ASN A 6 -6.68 -13.28 -13.02
C ASN A 6 -5.59 -12.30 -12.55
N ALA A 7 -4.38 -12.35 -13.13
CA ALA A 7 -3.24 -11.56 -12.68
C ALA A 7 -3.55 -10.05 -12.67
N ALA A 8 -4.14 -9.52 -13.75
CA ALA A 8 -4.51 -8.11 -13.85
C ALA A 8 -5.53 -7.67 -12.79
N ARG A 9 -6.54 -8.51 -12.53
CA ARG A 9 -7.58 -8.26 -11.52
C ARG A 9 -6.97 -8.28 -10.11
N ASN A 10 -6.15 -9.29 -9.82
CA ASN A 10 -5.47 -9.42 -8.54
C ASN A 10 -4.54 -8.22 -8.29
N PHE A 11 -3.76 -7.82 -9.28
CA PHE A 11 -2.87 -6.67 -9.20
C PHE A 11 -3.64 -5.36 -8.94
N SER A 12 -4.77 -5.17 -9.61
CA SER A 12 -5.66 -4.01 -9.37
C SER A 12 -6.23 -4.02 -7.95
N ALA A 13 -6.63 -5.18 -7.43
CA ALA A 13 -7.14 -5.31 -6.07
C ALA A 13 -6.07 -4.96 -5.02
N VAL A 14 -4.87 -5.52 -5.16
CA VAL A 14 -3.73 -5.22 -4.27
C VAL A 14 -3.36 -3.74 -4.32
N THR A 15 -3.35 -3.14 -5.51
CA THR A 15 -3.08 -1.70 -5.67
C THR A 15 -4.12 -0.87 -4.91
N LYS A 16 -5.42 -1.20 -5.02
CA LYS A 16 -6.47 -0.49 -4.29
C LYS A 16 -6.30 -0.63 -2.77
N MET A 17 -5.97 -1.83 -2.28
CA MET A 17 -5.70 -2.07 -0.85
C MET A 17 -4.54 -1.20 -0.37
N ALA A 18 -3.40 -1.22 -1.08
CA ALA A 18 -2.23 -0.41 -0.74
C ALA A 18 -2.54 1.10 -0.74
N LEU A 19 -3.34 1.58 -1.70
CA LEU A 19 -3.77 2.98 -1.73
C LEU A 19 -4.65 3.37 -0.54
N THR A 20 -5.56 2.49 -0.13
CA THR A 20 -6.42 2.73 1.04
C THR A 20 -5.59 2.83 2.32
N ILE A 21 -4.60 1.95 2.51
CA ILE A 21 -3.69 1.99 3.66
C ILE A 21 -2.97 3.34 3.73
N LEU A 22 -2.38 3.77 2.60
CA LEU A 22 -1.65 5.04 2.53
C LEU A 22 -2.54 6.29 2.72
N LYS A 23 -3.81 6.21 2.33
CA LYS A 23 -4.79 7.29 2.55
C LYS A 23 -5.22 7.37 4.01
N ASN A 24 -5.29 6.23 4.70
CA ASN A 24 -5.71 6.13 6.09
C ASN A 24 -4.58 6.45 7.08
N ASP A 25 -3.34 6.55 6.62
CA ASP A 25 -2.22 7.06 7.42
C ASP A 25 -2.44 8.53 7.83
N LYS A 26 -2.73 8.73 9.12
CA LYS A 26 -2.94 10.03 9.75
C LYS A 26 -1.66 10.61 10.37
N VAL A 27 -0.62 9.81 10.53
CA VAL A 27 0.60 10.18 11.25
C VAL A 27 1.55 10.93 10.33
N THR A 28 1.78 10.39 9.13
CA THR A 28 2.73 11.02 8.19
C THR A 28 2.03 12.06 7.34
N LYS A 29 2.50 13.32 7.46
CA LYS A 29 2.07 14.43 6.61
C LYS A 29 2.81 14.38 5.27
N GLY A 30 2.12 14.72 4.18
CA GLY A 30 2.72 14.80 2.85
C GLY A 30 1.79 14.36 1.73
N SER A 31 2.24 14.54 0.49
CA SER A 31 1.51 14.09 -0.69
C SER A 31 1.50 12.56 -0.79
N MET A 32 0.52 12.02 -1.52
CA MET A 32 0.43 10.58 -1.76
C MET A 32 1.71 10.02 -2.42
N ASN A 33 2.35 10.79 -3.31
CA ASN A 33 3.60 10.39 -3.96
C ASN A 33 4.75 10.29 -2.96
N LEU A 34 4.85 11.23 -2.02
CA LEU A 34 5.87 11.19 -0.98
C LEU A 34 5.67 10.01 -0.04
N LYS A 35 4.42 9.72 0.37
CA LYS A 35 4.10 8.55 1.20
C LYS A 35 4.47 7.24 0.52
N ARG A 36 4.17 7.09 -0.77
CA ARG A 36 4.58 5.92 -1.56
C ARG A 36 6.09 5.78 -1.64
N LEU A 37 6.79 6.88 -1.94
CA LEU A 37 8.25 6.88 -2.00
C LEU A 37 8.85 6.47 -0.66
N LYS A 38 8.38 7.08 0.43
CA LYS A 38 8.84 6.75 1.78
C LYS A 38 8.60 5.28 2.12
N ALA A 39 7.41 4.75 1.87
CA ALA A 39 7.10 3.34 2.11
C ALA A 39 7.95 2.38 1.24
N GLY A 40 8.47 2.84 0.11
CA GLY A 40 9.37 2.06 -0.75
C GLY A 40 10.82 2.02 -0.28
N TRP A 41 11.24 2.94 0.61
CA TRP A 41 12.64 3.05 1.07
C TRP A 41 12.81 2.86 2.58
N ASP A 42 11.81 3.22 3.38
CA ASP A 42 11.82 3.16 4.84
C ASP A 42 11.02 1.95 5.32
N GLU A 43 11.72 0.86 5.59
CA GLU A 43 11.13 -0.40 6.05
C GLU A 43 10.39 -0.25 7.38
N LYS A 44 10.85 0.64 8.27
CA LYS A 44 10.20 0.88 9.55
C LYS A 44 8.85 1.55 9.33
N TYR A 45 8.81 2.56 8.46
CA TYR A 45 7.55 3.21 8.08
C TYR A 45 6.58 2.23 7.41
N LEU A 46 7.07 1.38 6.50
CA LEU A 46 6.26 0.34 5.89
C LEU A 46 5.70 -0.64 6.94
N SER A 47 6.52 -1.09 7.89
CA SER A 47 6.08 -1.98 8.97
C SER A 47 4.99 -1.34 9.82
N THR A 48 5.12 -0.06 10.17
CA THR A 48 4.08 0.66 10.92
C THR A 48 2.77 0.74 10.13
N LEU A 49 2.84 1.08 8.83
CA LEU A 49 1.65 1.11 7.98
C LEU A 49 0.91 -0.22 7.93
N LEU A 50 1.66 -1.34 7.84
CA LEU A 50 1.09 -2.69 7.78
C LEU A 50 0.54 -3.18 9.12
N GLN A 51 1.12 -2.73 10.24
CA GLN A 51 0.61 -3.05 11.59
C GLN A 51 -0.67 -2.27 11.92
N ASP A 52 -0.72 -0.99 11.54
CA ASP A 52 -1.86 -0.11 11.81
C ASP A 52 -3.06 -0.42 10.91
N SER A 53 -2.81 -0.95 9.71
CA SER A 53 -3.86 -1.47 8.83
C SER A 53 -4.24 -2.87 9.30
N ALA A 54 -5.07 -2.96 10.34
CA ALA A 54 -5.63 -4.23 10.82
C ALA A 54 -6.18 -5.06 9.65
N PHE A 55 -5.40 -6.07 9.26
CA PHE A 55 -5.83 -7.14 8.36
C PHE A 55 -6.49 -8.26 9.17
#